data_AF-A0A2X4R515-F1
#
_entry.id   AF-A0A2X4R515-F1
#
_cell.length_a   1.000
_cell.length_b   1.000
_cell.length_c   1.000
_cell.angle_alpha   90.00
_cell.angle_beta   90.00
_cell.angle_gamma   90.00
#
_symmetry.space_group_name_H-M   'P 1'
#
loop_
_entity.id
_entity.type
_entity.pdbx_description
1 polymer ?
#
loop_
_entity_poly.entity_id
_entity_poly.type
_entity_poly.pdbx_seq_one_letter_code
_entity_poly.pdbx_strand_id
1 'polypeptide(L)'
;MVDFDLTPLKKAILRLEEGLIRYQEDISDIQIRDGLVQRFEFTYEISHKILKRYLEKTSANPDEFDEMTFQNIIRLGNEKNLLMRDWTHWRKFRDMRSRTNHTYDKETAIQVVSGIPEFLQEAKFLQKALQEKLDAYHF
;
A
#
# COMPACT_ATOMS: atom_id res chain seq x y z
N MET A 1 -0.74 11.11 -24.36
CA MET A 1 -0.55 11.59 -22.97
C MET A 1 -1.03 10.48 -22.05
N VAL A 2 -0.14 9.89 -21.24
CA VAL A 2 -0.51 8.77 -20.37
C VAL A 2 -1.26 9.34 -19.17
N ASP A 3 -2.58 9.38 -19.25
CA ASP A 3 -3.42 9.76 -18.11
C ASP A 3 -3.34 8.67 -17.04
N PHE A 4 -2.62 8.92 -15.95
CA PHE A 4 -2.46 7.99 -14.83
C PHE A 4 -2.65 8.75 -13.51
N ASP A 5 -3.83 8.59 -12.91
CA ASP A 5 -4.21 9.34 -11.72
C ASP A 5 -3.69 8.69 -10.42
N LEU A 6 -2.77 9.39 -9.74
CA LEU A 6 -2.25 9.03 -8.42
C LEU A 6 -3.10 9.57 -7.25
N THR A 7 -4.14 10.35 -7.52
CA THR A 7 -4.99 10.99 -6.49
C THR A 7 -5.57 9.99 -5.49
N PRO A 8 -6.08 8.81 -5.89
CA PRO A 8 -6.60 7.83 -4.93
C PRO A 8 -5.54 7.36 -3.93
N LEU A 9 -4.32 7.07 -4.40
CA LEU A 9 -3.22 6.65 -3.53
C LEU A 9 -2.79 7.78 -2.59
N LYS A 10 -2.63 9.01 -3.10
CA LYS A 10 -2.27 10.19 -2.30
C LYS A 10 -3.27 10.42 -1.16
N LYS A 11 -4.58 10.36 -1.46
CA LYS A 11 -5.65 10.50 -0.47
C LYS A 11 -5.63 9.37 0.57
N ALA A 12 -5.42 8.13 0.12
CA ALA A 12 -5.38 6.99 1.02
C ALA A 12 -4.21 7.07 2.02
N ILE A 13 -3.02 7.40 1.53
CA ILE A 13 -1.81 7.62 2.36
C ILE A 13 -2.04 8.73 3.39
N LEU A 14 -2.59 9.88 2.98
CA LEU A 14 -2.87 10.99 3.88
C LEU A 14 -3.84 10.57 5.00
N ARG A 15 -4.93 9.86 4.65
CA ARG A 15 -5.89 9.36 5.64
C ARG A 15 -5.23 8.36 6.58
N LEU A 16 -4.39 7.45 6.09
CA LEU A 16 -3.66 6.49 6.93
C LEU A 16 -2.72 7.20 7.91
N GLU A 17 -1.98 8.19 7.44
CA GLU A 17 -1.08 9.01 8.28
C GLU A 17 -1.83 9.77 9.37
N GLU A 18 -2.93 10.46 9.03
CA GLU A 18 -3.77 11.14 10.03
C GLU A 18 -4.34 10.15 11.06
N GLY A 19 -4.74 8.95 10.63
CA GLY A 19 -5.26 7.92 11.53
C GLY A 19 -4.20 7.43 12.49
N LEU A 20 -2.97 7.25 12.01
CA LEU A 20 -1.84 6.83 12.82
C LEU A 20 -1.48 7.89 13.87
N ILE A 21 -1.44 9.16 13.48
CA ILE A 21 -1.19 10.28 14.41
C ILE A 21 -2.25 10.29 15.52
N ARG A 22 -3.54 10.21 15.15
CA ARG A 22 -4.64 10.18 16.14
C ARG A 22 -4.56 8.99 17.08
N TYR A 23 -4.25 7.80 16.56
CA TYR A 23 -4.07 6.62 17.40
C TYR A 23 -2.90 6.78 18.40
N GLN A 24 -1.83 7.47 18.00
CA GLN A 24 -0.69 7.72 18.89
C GLN A 24 -1.00 8.73 20.00
N GLU A 25 -2.01 9.59 19.85
CA GLU A 25 -2.49 10.50 20.90
C GLU A 25 -3.14 9.71 22.06
N ASP A 26 -3.92 8.67 21.75
CA ASP A 26 -4.52 7.77 22.73
C ASP A 26 -4.68 6.35 22.15
N ILE A 27 -3.74 5.47 22.50
CA ILE A 27 -3.74 4.08 22.05
C ILE A 27 -4.83 3.21 22.70
N SER A 28 -5.53 3.74 23.72
CA SER A 28 -6.63 3.04 24.40
C SER A 28 -7.97 3.25 23.70
N ASP A 29 -8.08 4.23 22.80
CA ASP A 29 -9.28 4.49 22.02
C ASP A 29 -9.48 3.42 20.94
N ILE A 30 -10.42 2.51 21.24
CA ILE A 30 -10.79 1.39 20.37
C ILE A 30 -11.37 1.88 19.04
N GLN A 31 -12.16 2.95 19.04
CA GLN A 31 -12.80 3.45 17.82
C GLN A 31 -11.77 4.05 16.87
N ILE A 32 -10.77 4.76 17.40
CA ILE A 32 -9.65 5.28 16.62
C ILE A 32 -8.80 4.12 16.08
N ARG A 33 -8.52 3.10 16.89
CA ARG A 33 -7.80 1.90 16.47
C ARG A 33 -8.50 1.18 15.32
N ASP A 34 -9.80 0.95 15.43
CA ASP A 34 -10.59 0.25 14.41
C ASP A 34 -10.65 1.08 13.11
N GLY A 35 -10.79 2.40 13.24
CA GLY A 35 -10.67 3.33 12.11
C GLY A 35 -9.30 3.30 11.44
N LEU A 36 -8.22 3.16 12.21
CA LEU A 36 -6.85 3.02 11.70
C LEU A 36 -6.66 1.70 10.94
N VAL A 37 -7.17 0.58 11.45
CA VAL A 37 -7.18 -0.72 10.76
C VAL A 37 -7.89 -0.60 9.41
N GLN A 38 -9.09 0.01 9.37
CA GLN A 38 -9.82 0.19 8.12
C GLN A 38 -9.05 1.06 7.11
N ARG A 39 -8.33 2.07 7.59
CA ARG A 39 -7.46 2.93 6.77
C ARG A 39 -6.28 2.18 6.20
N PHE A 40 -5.70 1.26 6.97
CA PHE A 40 -4.66 0.37 6.48
C PHE A 40 -5.19 -0.52 5.36
N GLU A 41 -6.34 -1.16 5.54
CA GLU A 41 -6.91 -2.07 4.53
C GLU A 41 -7.08 -1.41 3.17
N PHE A 42 -7.79 -0.28 3.10
CA PHE A 42 -8.01 0.35 1.80
C PHE A 42 -6.72 0.91 1.20
N THR A 43 -5.77 1.35 2.03
CA THR A 43 -4.48 1.86 1.54
C THR A 43 -3.65 0.72 0.96
N TYR A 44 -3.62 -0.44 1.62
CA TYR A 44 -3.04 -1.67 1.09
C TYR A 44 -3.64 -2.06 -0.26
N GLU A 45 -4.97 -2.12 -0.34
CA GLU A 45 -5.67 -2.49 -1.58
C GLU A 45 -5.40 -1.51 -2.73
N ILE A 46 -5.35 -0.20 -2.44
CA ILE A 46 -5.05 0.81 -3.45
C ILE A 46 -3.58 0.71 -3.90
N SER A 47 -2.64 0.51 -2.97
CA SER A 47 -1.21 0.43 -3.27
C SER A 47 -0.85 -0.70 -4.24
N HIS A 48 -1.37 -1.91 -4.03
CA HIS A 48 -1.02 -3.01 -4.95
C HIS A 48 -1.76 -2.91 -6.29
N LYS A 49 -3.00 -2.41 -6.30
CA LYS A 49 -3.76 -2.20 -7.55
C LYS A 49 -3.14 -1.12 -8.41
N ILE A 50 -2.69 -0.01 -7.82
CA ILE A 50 -2.06 1.07 -8.59
C ILE A 50 -0.68 0.67 -9.10
N LEU A 51 0.08 -0.12 -8.34
CA LEU A 51 1.31 -0.74 -8.83
C LEU A 51 1.04 -1.64 -10.04
N LYS A 52 0.09 -2.58 -9.93
CA LYS A 52 -0.28 -3.49 -11.04
C LYS A 52 -0.67 -2.70 -12.28
N ARG A 53 -1.58 -1.72 -12.15
CA ARG A 53 -2.02 -0.85 -13.25
C ARG A 53 -0.88 -0.08 -13.91
N TYR A 54 0.09 0.40 -13.13
CA TYR A 54 1.24 1.11 -13.67
C TYR A 54 2.15 0.16 -14.48
N LEU A 55 2.44 -1.02 -13.94
CA LEU A 55 3.27 -2.02 -14.61
C LEU A 55 2.63 -2.53 -15.90
N GLU A 56 1.33 -2.81 -15.88
CA GLU A 56 0.51 -3.15 -17.06
C GLU A 56 0.63 -2.09 -18.15
N LYS A 57 0.35 -0.83 -17.78
CA LYS A 57 0.30 0.28 -18.73
C LYS A 57 1.65 0.60 -19.38
N THR A 58 2.74 0.23 -18.71
CA THR A 58 4.12 0.51 -19.16
C THR A 58 4.83 -0.73 -19.70
N SER A 59 4.16 -1.89 -19.74
CA SER A 59 4.71 -3.11 -20.34
C SER A 59 4.54 -3.12 -21.86
N ALA A 60 5.45 -3.80 -22.54
CA ALA A 60 5.32 -4.10 -23.97
C ALA A 60 4.26 -5.18 -24.24
N ASN A 61 3.91 -5.99 -23.23
CA ASN A 61 2.88 -7.02 -23.31
C ASN A 61 1.93 -6.94 -22.11
N PRO A 62 0.93 -6.03 -22.11
CA PRO A 62 0.03 -5.82 -20.97
C PRO A 62 -0.77 -7.06 -20.55
N ASP A 63 -1.11 -7.95 -21.49
CA ASP A 63 -1.94 -9.14 -21.23
C ASP A 63 -1.26 -10.15 -20.29
N GLU A 64 0.06 -10.07 -20.10
CA GLU A 64 0.80 -10.95 -19.19
C GLU A 64 0.46 -10.73 -17.70
N PHE A 65 -0.14 -9.58 -17.37
CA PHE A 65 -0.44 -9.20 -15.98
C PHE A 65 -1.76 -9.76 -15.45
N ASP A 66 -2.67 -10.19 -16.34
CA ASP A 66 -3.94 -10.79 -15.94
C ASP A 66 -3.71 -12.09 -15.14
N GLU A 67 -2.77 -12.91 -15.59
CA GLU A 67 -2.38 -14.18 -14.96
C GLU A 67 -1.22 -14.03 -13.96
N MET A 68 -0.66 -12.83 -13.82
CA MET A 68 0.52 -12.62 -12.98
C MET A 68 0.17 -12.69 -11.49
N THR A 69 0.87 -13.56 -10.78
CA THR A 69 0.70 -13.68 -9.33
C THR A 69 1.09 -12.38 -8.60
N PHE A 70 0.44 -12.11 -7.48
CA PHE A 70 0.78 -10.97 -6.62
C PHE A 70 2.28 -10.93 -6.26
N GLN A 71 2.89 -12.08 -5.97
CA GLN A 71 4.32 -12.17 -5.67
C GLN A 71 5.19 -11.69 -6.84
N ASN A 72 4.84 -12.04 -8.06
CA ASN A 72 5.59 -11.62 -9.26
C ASN A 72 5.38 -10.13 -9.54
N ILE A 73 4.17 -9.59 -9.33
CA ILE A 73 3.91 -8.15 -9.41
C ILE A 73 4.80 -7.37 -8.44
N ILE A 74 4.92 -7.84 -7.20
CA ILE A 74 5.80 -7.21 -6.19
C ILE A 74 7.28 -7.29 -6.59
N ARG A 75 7.75 -8.47 -7.04
CA ARG A 75 9.14 -8.63 -7.51
C ARG A 75 9.47 -7.67 -8.64
N LEU A 76 8.62 -7.62 -9.66
CA LEU A 76 8.78 -6.72 -10.80
C LEU A 76 8.73 -5.25 -10.38
N GLY A 77 7.84 -4.89 -9.45
CA GLY A 77 7.78 -3.55 -8.87
C GLY A 77 9.08 -3.15 -8.17
N ASN A 78 9.66 -4.06 -7.38
CA ASN A 78 10.94 -3.83 -6.71
C ASN A 78 12.10 -3.75 -7.71
N GLU A 79 12.17 -4.63 -8.71
CA GLU A 79 13.17 -4.58 -9.79
C GLU A 79 13.14 -3.26 -10.58
N LYS A 80 11.95 -2.67 -10.75
CA LYS A 80 11.76 -1.35 -11.40
C LYS A 80 11.96 -0.16 -10.45
N ASN A 81 12.42 -0.39 -9.22
CA ASN A 81 12.60 0.63 -8.18
C ASN A 81 11.30 1.38 -7.82
N LEU A 82 10.14 0.73 -7.96
CA LEU A 82 8.85 1.28 -7.56
C LEU A 82 8.51 0.97 -6.10
N LEU A 83 9.17 -0.05 -5.53
CA LEU A 83 8.96 -0.51 -4.16
C LEU A 83 10.24 -0.41 -3.35
N MET A 84 10.12 0.01 -2.10
CA MET A 84 11.25 0.16 -1.19
C MET A 84 11.69 -1.21 -0.67
N ARG A 85 10.73 -2.13 -0.48
CA ARG A 85 10.98 -3.44 0.10
C ARG A 85 10.63 -4.57 -0.86
N ASP A 86 11.23 -5.72 -0.58
CA ASP A 86 11.09 -6.95 -1.35
C ASP A 86 9.77 -7.70 -1.03
N TRP A 87 9.62 -8.85 -1.69
CA TRP A 87 8.51 -9.77 -1.46
C TRP A 87 8.35 -10.17 0.02
N THR A 88 9.46 -10.34 0.75
CA THR A 88 9.43 -10.78 2.15
C THR A 88 8.62 -9.83 3.02
N HIS A 89 8.73 -8.52 2.80
CA HIS A 89 7.98 -7.51 3.53
C HIS A 89 6.53 -7.39 3.03
N TRP A 90 6.33 -7.40 1.72
CA TRP A 90 4.99 -7.36 1.13
C TRP A 90 4.14 -8.58 1.48
N ARG A 91 4.76 -9.74 1.70
CA ARG A 91 4.10 -10.90 2.29
C ARG A 91 3.63 -10.62 3.72
N LYS A 92 4.44 -9.96 4.56
CA LYS A 92 4.01 -9.56 5.90
C LYS A 92 2.82 -8.60 5.84
N PHE A 93 2.83 -7.61 4.94
CA PHE A 93 1.69 -6.70 4.78
C PHE A 93 0.43 -7.42 4.30
N ARG A 94 0.58 -8.41 3.40
CA ARG A 94 -0.52 -9.28 2.98
C ARG A 94 -1.08 -10.12 4.14
N ASP A 95 -0.20 -10.69 4.96
CA ASP A 95 -0.59 -11.46 6.13
C ASP A 95 -1.27 -10.56 7.17
N MET A 96 -0.75 -9.35 7.41
CA MET A 96 -1.40 -8.34 8.24
C MET A 96 -2.80 -8.00 7.73
N ARG A 97 -2.96 -7.76 6.42
CA ARG A 97 -4.30 -7.58 5.83
C ARG A 97 -5.16 -8.80 6.15
N SER A 98 -4.72 -10.02 5.89
CA SER A 98 -5.58 -11.19 6.12
C SER A 98 -6.13 -11.30 7.56
N ARG A 99 -5.40 -10.75 8.54
CA ARG A 99 -5.78 -10.73 9.96
C ARG A 99 -6.75 -9.62 10.34
N THR A 100 -7.01 -8.63 9.47
CA THR A 100 -7.87 -7.50 9.82
C THR A 100 -9.32 -7.92 10.09
N ASN A 101 -9.80 -8.98 9.43
CA ASN A 101 -11.11 -9.58 9.72
C ASN A 101 -11.23 -10.15 11.16
N HIS A 102 -10.11 -10.29 11.87
CA HIS A 102 -10.03 -10.80 13.23
C HIS A 102 -9.71 -9.70 14.26
N THR A 103 -9.73 -8.41 13.88
CA THR A 103 -9.36 -7.31 14.81
C THR A 103 -10.41 -7.01 15.89
N TYR A 104 -11.50 -7.77 15.94
CA TYR A 104 -12.35 -7.82 17.14
C TYR A 104 -11.59 -8.39 18.34
N ASP A 105 -10.56 -9.21 18.11
CA ASP A 105 -9.59 -9.65 19.10
C ASP A 105 -8.55 -8.54 19.33
N LYS A 106 -8.36 -8.13 20.59
CA LYS A 106 -7.55 -6.97 20.96
C LYS A 106 -6.08 -7.18 20.59
N GLU A 107 -5.54 -8.37 20.87
CA GLU A 107 -4.17 -8.75 20.58
C GLU A 107 -3.90 -8.72 19.07
N THR A 108 -4.83 -9.25 18.28
CA THR A 108 -4.77 -9.21 16.82
C THR A 108 -4.80 -7.77 16.29
N ALA A 109 -5.66 -6.91 16.83
CA ALA A 109 -5.72 -5.50 16.45
C ALA A 109 -4.41 -4.76 16.74
N ILE A 110 -3.82 -4.98 17.92
CA ILE A 110 -2.53 -4.39 18.30
C ILE A 110 -1.41 -4.86 17.34
N GLN A 111 -1.39 -6.15 16.99
CA GLN A 111 -0.41 -6.68 16.05
C GLN A 111 -0.53 -6.02 14.67
N VAL A 112 -1.74 -5.90 14.12
CA VAL A 112 -1.96 -5.20 12.85
C VAL A 112 -1.49 -3.75 12.95
N VAL A 113 -1.90 -3.02 13.98
CA VAL A 113 -1.58 -1.60 14.11
C VAL A 113 -0.08 -1.36 14.25
N SER A 114 0.65 -2.24 14.93
CA SER A 114 2.11 -2.10 15.09
C SER A 114 2.89 -2.17 13.77
N GLY A 115 2.37 -2.80 12.73
CA GLY A 115 3.00 -2.85 11.40
C GLY A 115 2.61 -1.70 10.47
N ILE A 116 1.60 -0.90 10.82
CA ILE A 116 1.11 0.20 9.97
C ILE A 116 2.19 1.26 9.67
N PRO A 117 3.04 1.69 10.64
CA PRO A 117 4.10 2.65 10.35
C PRO A 117 5.07 2.19 9.25
N GLU A 118 5.41 0.90 9.23
CA GLU A 118 6.29 0.32 8.20
C GLU A 118 5.60 0.31 6.84
N PHE A 119 4.34 -0.12 6.79
CA PHE A 119 3.56 -0.09 5.55
C PHE A 119 3.33 1.34 5.03
N LEU A 120 3.13 2.32 5.91
CA LEU A 120 2.97 3.72 5.52
C LEU A 120 4.21 4.27 4.82
N GLN A 121 5.42 3.89 5.27
CA GLN A 121 6.67 4.25 4.60
C GLN A 121 6.74 3.63 3.20
N GLU A 122 6.38 2.35 3.06
CA GLU A 122 6.33 1.65 1.77
C GLU A 122 5.36 2.34 0.80
N ALA A 123 4.15 2.66 1.26
CA ALA A 123 3.14 3.32 0.43
C ALA A 123 3.57 4.72 -0.02
N LYS A 124 4.20 5.50 0.87
CA LYS A 124 4.80 6.80 0.53
C LYS A 124 5.92 6.67 -0.50
N PHE A 125 6.78 5.66 -0.36
CA PHE A 125 7.82 5.39 -1.35
C PHE A 125 7.22 5.06 -2.72
N LEU A 126 6.25 4.14 -2.78
CA LEU A 126 5.57 3.77 -4.01
C LEU A 126 4.94 5.01 -4.69
N GLN A 127 4.24 5.84 -3.93
CA GLN A 127 3.63 7.06 -4.46
C GLN A 127 4.67 8.00 -5.06
N LYS A 128 5.79 8.21 -4.37
CA LYS A 128 6.88 9.06 -4.83
C LYS A 128 7.53 8.50 -6.10
N ALA A 129 7.89 7.21 -6.09
CA ALA A 129 8.53 6.56 -7.23
C ALA A 129 7.62 6.59 -8.48
N LEU A 130 6.33 6.33 -8.33
CA LEU A 130 5.37 6.45 -9.44
C LEU A 130 5.28 7.87 -9.98
N GLN A 131 5.23 8.88 -9.10
CA GLN A 131 5.20 10.28 -9.53
C GLN A 131 6.46 10.64 -10.32
N GLU A 132 7.65 10.27 -9.83
CA GLU A 132 8.92 10.53 -10.52
C GLU A 132 8.97 9.88 -11.91
N LYS A 133 8.45 8.66 -12.05
CA LYS A 133 8.37 8.00 -13.36
C LYS A 133 7.42 8.73 -14.30
N LEU A 134 6.23 9.12 -13.84
CA LEU A 134 5.27 9.85 -14.65
C LEU A 134 5.84 11.19 -15.12
N ASP A 135 6.47 11.94 -14.21
CA ASP A 135 7.09 13.22 -14.53
C ASP A 135 8.20 13.07 -15.59
N ALA A 136 8.98 11.99 -15.55
CA ALA A 136 10.01 11.69 -16.54
C ALA A 136 9.46 11.38 -17.96
N TYR A 137 8.20 10.95 -18.08
CA TYR A 137 7.53 10.77 -19.39
C TYR A 137 6.89 12.05 -19.94
N HIS A 138 6.91 13.14 -19.16
CA HIS A 138 6.37 14.44 -19.56
C HIS A 138 7.45 15.40 -20.13
N PHE A 139 8.70 14.94 -20.20
CA PHE A 139 9.81 15.57 -20.93
C PHE A 139 10.15 14.77 -22.19
#